data_AF-A0A6L6YF77-F1
#
_entry.id   AF-A0A6L6YF77-F1
#
_cell.length_a   1.000
_cell.length_b   1.000
_cell.length_c   1.000
_cell.angle_alpha   90.00
_cell.angle_beta   90.00
_cell.angle_gamma   90.00
#
_symmetry.space_group_name_H-M   'P 1'
#
loop_
_entity.id
_entity.type
_entity.pdbx_description
1 polymer ?
#
loop_
_entity_poly.entity_id
_entity_poly.type
_entity_poly.pdbx_seq_one_letter_code
_entity_poly.pdbx_strand_id
1 'polypeptide(L)'
;MKLTKTVFTAAIALMAAGTVYAHGHDGFYGRVEQMPAAGSAEQTWVIGGKTFMADQRTHIDSRRGTEIKVGTCVKVDGDIDREGNFFVSEIEQKRDSRCTALTK
;
A
#
# COMPACT_ATOMS: atom_id res chain seq x y z
N MET A 1 -58.78 -3.90 7.94
CA MET A 1 -58.53 -2.45 7.97
C MET A 1 -58.42 -1.98 9.40
N LYS A 2 -57.24 -1.49 9.82
CA LYS A 2 -57.02 -0.39 10.78
C LYS A 2 -55.50 -0.16 10.87
N LEU A 3 -55.04 0.88 10.18
CA LEU A 3 -53.69 1.41 10.27
C LEU A 3 -53.46 2.03 11.64
N THR A 4 -52.30 1.80 12.25
CA THR A 4 -51.72 2.78 13.18
C THR A 4 -50.23 2.94 12.87
N LYS A 5 -49.87 4.20 12.62
CA LYS A 5 -48.53 4.69 12.31
C LYS A 5 -47.74 4.80 13.60
N THR A 6 -46.50 4.31 13.62
CA THR A 6 -45.51 4.79 14.58
C THR A 6 -44.16 4.88 13.87
N VAL A 7 -43.78 6.11 13.54
CA VAL A 7 -42.43 6.48 13.09
C VAL A 7 -41.54 6.46 14.34
N PHE A 8 -40.52 5.61 14.35
CA PHE A 8 -39.45 5.67 15.33
C PHE A 8 -38.22 6.28 14.67
N THR A 9 -38.06 7.59 14.81
CA THR A 9 -36.78 8.27 14.60
C THR A 9 -35.94 8.06 15.85
N ALA A 10 -34.80 7.37 15.71
CA ALA A 10 -33.71 7.45 16.68
C ALA A 10 -32.39 7.51 15.90
N ALA A 11 -31.68 8.61 16.13
CA ALA A 11 -30.39 8.97 15.57
C ALA A 11 -29.26 7.99 16.01
N ILE A 12 -28.02 8.36 15.67
CA ILE A 12 -26.71 7.83 16.15
C ILE A 12 -26.07 6.90 15.11
N ALA A 13 -24.88 7.13 14.57
CA ALA A 13 -23.89 8.19 14.74
C ALA A 13 -23.13 8.33 13.41
N LEU A 14 -22.91 9.56 12.94
CA LEU A 14 -21.75 9.81 12.07
C LEU A 14 -20.51 9.72 12.96
N MET A 15 -19.97 8.51 13.13
CA MET A 15 -18.54 8.42 13.38
C MET A 15 -17.89 8.88 12.09
N ALA A 16 -17.53 10.16 12.03
CA ALA A 16 -16.36 10.52 11.25
C ALA A 16 -15.22 9.73 11.90
N ALA A 17 -14.96 8.54 11.36
CA ALA A 17 -13.66 7.93 11.49
C ALA A 17 -12.73 8.95 10.88
N GLY A 18 -12.21 9.86 11.70
CA GLY A 18 -11.16 10.77 11.30
C GLY A 18 -10.08 9.86 10.74
N THR A 19 -9.85 9.93 9.44
CA THR A 19 -8.72 9.26 8.85
C THR A 19 -7.51 9.97 9.42
N VAL A 20 -6.97 9.39 10.50
CA VAL A 20 -5.64 9.75 10.97
C VAL A 20 -4.73 9.25 9.87
N TYR A 21 -4.45 10.11 8.90
CA TYR A 21 -3.30 9.93 8.01
C TYR A 21 -2.08 10.20 8.88
N ALA A 22 -1.66 9.17 9.62
CA ALA A 22 -0.28 9.13 10.04
C ALA A 22 0.52 9.03 8.74
N HIS A 23 0.97 10.17 8.20
CA HIS A 23 2.09 10.23 7.28
C HIS A 23 3.34 9.82 8.07
N GLY A 24 3.37 8.55 8.51
CA GLY A 24 4.58 7.91 8.98
C GLY A 24 5.55 8.00 7.83
N HIS A 25 6.61 8.78 8.01
CA HIS A 25 7.64 9.07 7.02
C HIS A 25 8.52 7.83 6.70
N ASP A 26 8.01 6.64 7.01
CA ASP A 26 8.66 5.35 6.91
C ASP A 26 7.70 4.39 6.19
N GLY A 27 7.77 4.37 4.87
CA GLY A 27 7.12 3.34 4.05
C GLY A 27 7.49 1.92 4.49
N PHE A 28 6.79 0.94 3.93
CA PHE A 28 6.97 -0.46 4.29
C PHE A 28 8.29 -1.01 3.75
N TYR A 29 9.10 -1.66 4.60
CA TYR A 29 10.33 -2.33 4.16
C TYR A 29 10.13 -3.84 4.14
N GLY A 30 10.61 -4.49 3.07
CA GLY A 30 10.59 -5.93 2.96
C GLY A 30 11.49 -6.43 1.83
N ARG A 31 11.76 -7.74 1.81
CA ARG A 31 12.43 -8.38 0.69
C ARG A 31 11.41 -8.74 -0.38
N VAL A 32 11.79 -8.55 -1.64
CA VAL A 32 11.00 -9.04 -2.78
C VAL A 32 10.97 -10.57 -2.73
N GLU A 33 9.77 -11.13 -2.71
CA GLU A 33 9.51 -12.58 -2.73
C GLU A 33 8.98 -13.02 -4.10
N GLN A 34 8.27 -12.13 -4.80
CA GLN A 34 7.78 -12.37 -6.15
C GLN A 34 7.84 -11.10 -7.00
N MET A 35 8.37 -11.24 -8.21
CA MET A 35 8.35 -10.20 -9.25
C MET A 35 7.01 -10.20 -10.00
N PRO A 36 6.56 -9.04 -10.50
CA PRO A 36 5.40 -8.97 -11.37
C PRO A 36 5.62 -9.79 -12.65
N ALA A 37 4.53 -10.35 -13.18
CA ALA A 37 4.58 -11.07 -14.45
C ALA A 37 4.89 -10.09 -15.60
N ALA A 38 5.87 -10.43 -16.42
CA ALA A 38 6.27 -9.61 -17.56
C ALA A 38 5.07 -9.36 -18.50
N GLY A 39 4.90 -8.10 -18.94
CA GLY A 39 3.86 -7.70 -19.89
C GLY A 39 2.46 -7.47 -19.28
N SER A 40 2.31 -7.56 -17.96
CA SER A 40 1.06 -7.16 -17.27
C SER A 40 0.98 -5.64 -17.10
N ALA A 41 -0.22 -5.08 -17.29
CA ALA A 41 -0.47 -3.66 -17.00
C ALA A 41 -0.47 -3.37 -15.48
N GLU A 42 -0.90 -4.35 -14.69
CA GLU A 42 -0.88 -4.35 -13.24
C GLU A 42 0.29 -5.19 -12.75
N GLN A 43 1.34 -4.52 -12.27
CA GLN A 43 2.56 -5.17 -11.82
C GLN A 43 2.39 -5.57 -10.35
N THR A 44 1.93 -6.80 -10.10
CA THR A 44 1.76 -7.32 -8.74
C THR A 44 3.08 -7.83 -8.15
N TRP A 45 3.51 -7.22 -7.06
CA TRP A 45 4.70 -7.59 -6.27
C TRP A 45 4.30 -8.32 -4.99
N VAL A 46 5.08 -9.30 -4.57
CA VAL A 46 5.03 -9.83 -3.20
C VAL A 46 6.30 -9.41 -2.49
N ILE A 47 6.18 -8.66 -1.40
CA ILE A 47 7.29 -8.07 -0.65
C ILE A 47 7.03 -8.30 0.84
N GLY A 48 7.92 -9.04 1.52
CA GLY A 48 7.80 -9.34 2.95
C GLY A 48 6.44 -9.93 3.33
N GLY A 49 5.92 -10.87 2.54
CA GLY A 49 4.60 -11.48 2.72
C GLY A 49 3.39 -10.59 2.41
N LYS A 50 3.57 -9.37 1.88
CA LYS A 50 2.48 -8.47 1.47
C LYS A 50 2.41 -8.33 -0.04
N THR A 51 1.19 -8.26 -0.56
CA THR A 51 0.93 -8.02 -1.98
C THR A 51 0.78 -6.52 -2.24
N PHE A 52 1.52 -6.01 -3.21
CA PHE A 52 1.48 -4.62 -3.67
C PHE A 52 1.19 -4.58 -5.16
N MET A 53 0.23 -3.75 -5.57
CA MET A 53 -0.08 -3.53 -6.98
C MET A 53 0.60 -2.23 -7.41
N ALA A 54 1.64 -2.35 -8.25
CA ALA A 54 2.25 -1.22 -8.92
C ALA A 54 1.57 -1.00 -10.27
N ASP A 55 1.40 0.25 -10.64
CA ASP A 55 0.83 0.67 -11.93
C ASP A 55 1.77 1.67 -12.63
N GLN A 56 1.30 2.30 -13.70
CA GLN A 56 2.10 3.26 -14.48
C GLN A 56 2.51 4.51 -13.70
N ARG A 57 1.89 4.78 -12.54
CA ARG A 57 2.21 5.89 -11.64
C ARG A 57 3.32 5.54 -10.65
N THR A 58 3.60 4.25 -10.45
CA THR A 58 4.62 3.79 -9.49
C THR A 58 6.03 4.07 -10.01
N HIS A 59 6.82 4.84 -9.25
CA HIS A 59 8.24 5.00 -9.52
C HIS A 59 9.03 3.78 -9.02
N ILE A 60 9.73 3.09 -9.91
CA ILE A 60 10.63 1.99 -9.54
C ILE A 60 12.07 2.52 -9.55
N ASP A 61 12.64 2.79 -8.37
CA ASP A 61 14.02 3.29 -8.25
C ASP A 61 15.00 2.16 -7.91
N SER A 62 15.93 1.93 -8.83
CA SER A 62 17.03 0.97 -8.68
C SER A 62 18.35 1.69 -8.38
N ARG A 63 19.05 1.29 -7.31
CA ARG A 63 20.30 1.94 -6.94
C ARG A 63 21.39 1.65 -7.96
N ARG A 64 21.84 2.69 -8.66
CA ARG A 64 23.02 2.67 -9.57
C ARG A 64 22.97 1.54 -10.61
N GLY A 65 21.79 1.28 -11.17
CA GLY A 65 21.60 0.28 -12.23
C GLY A 65 21.65 -1.18 -11.75
N THR A 66 21.54 -1.42 -10.43
CA THR A 66 21.35 -2.77 -9.91
C THR A 66 19.89 -3.17 -10.06
N GLU A 67 19.59 -4.21 -10.83
CA GLU A 67 18.22 -4.68 -10.99
C GLU A 67 17.57 -5.11 -9.65
N ILE A 68 16.31 -4.72 -9.45
CA ILE A 68 15.48 -5.25 -8.37
C ILE A 68 15.02 -6.64 -8.77
N LYS A 69 15.32 -7.64 -7.94
CA LYS A 69 14.98 -9.05 -8.15
C LYS A 69 14.52 -9.68 -6.84
N VAL A 70 14.04 -10.92 -6.92
CA VAL A 70 13.72 -11.72 -5.72
C VAL A 70 14.92 -11.73 -4.76
N GLY A 71 14.64 -11.47 -3.48
CA GLY A 71 15.61 -11.30 -2.41
C GLY A 71 16.03 -9.85 -2.16
N THR A 72 15.86 -8.92 -3.11
CA THR A 72 16.27 -7.51 -2.91
C THR A 72 15.47 -6.85 -1.81
N CYS A 73 16.14 -6.15 -0.88
CA CYS A 73 15.49 -5.30 0.11
C CYS A 73 14.97 -4.01 -0.55
N VAL A 74 13.68 -3.73 -0.38
CA VAL A 74 13.03 -2.53 -0.94
C VAL A 74 12.22 -1.79 0.14
N LYS A 75 12.00 -0.50 -0.09
CA LYS A 75 11.00 0.32 0.59
C LYS A 75 9.82 0.51 -0.36
N VAL A 76 8.61 0.36 0.14
CA VAL A 76 7.36 0.62 -0.57
C VAL A 76 6.70 1.82 0.08
N ASP A 77 6.56 2.90 -0.68
CA ASP A 77 5.77 4.06 -0.30
C ASP A 77 4.45 4.06 -1.06
N GLY A 78 3.43 4.66 -0.45
CA GLY A 78 2.13 4.84 -1.06
C GLY A 78 1.55 6.20 -0.75
N ASP A 79 0.61 6.62 -1.59
CA ASP A 79 -0.05 7.91 -1.49
C ASP A 79 -1.54 7.76 -1.84
N ILE A 80 -2.31 8.81 -1.61
CA ILE A 80 -3.74 8.89 -1.92
C ILE A 80 -3.91 9.76 -3.17
N ASP A 81 -4.58 9.24 -4.20
CA ASP A 81 -4.90 10.00 -5.39
C ASP A 81 -6.04 11.00 -5.18
N ARG A 82 -6.37 11.76 -6.23
CA ARG A 82 -7.38 12.84 -6.14
C ARG A 82 -8.79 12.29 -5.87
N GLU A 83 -8.99 11.02 -6.22
CA GLU A 83 -10.22 10.28 -6.05
C GLU A 83 -10.30 9.61 -4.66
N GLY A 84 -9.25 9.74 -3.83
CA GLY A 84 -9.20 9.19 -2.49
C GLY A 84 -8.72 7.73 -2.43
N ASN A 85 -8.21 7.18 -3.53
CA ASN A 85 -7.73 5.80 -3.57
C ASN A 85 -6.25 5.73 -3.21
N PHE A 86 -5.88 4.73 -2.41
CA PHE A 86 -4.49 4.41 -2.16
C PHE A 86 -3.83 3.81 -3.40
N PHE A 87 -2.62 4.26 -3.72
CA PHE A 87 -1.77 3.65 -4.73
C PHE A 87 -0.32 3.55 -4.25
N VAL A 88 0.45 2.64 -4.85
CA VAL A 88 1.88 2.52 -4.60
C VAL A 88 2.60 3.61 -5.40
N SER A 89 3.18 4.58 -4.71
CA SER A 89 3.84 5.71 -5.33
C SER A 89 5.29 5.41 -5.69
N GLU A 90 5.98 4.61 -4.87
CA GLU A 90 7.38 4.27 -5.10
C GLU A 90 7.76 2.89 -4.55
N ILE A 91 8.61 2.18 -5.30
CA ILE A 91 9.36 1.01 -4.84
C ILE A 91 10.85 1.32 -5.04
N GLU A 92 11.54 1.60 -3.93
CA GLU A 92 12.96 1.98 -3.95
C GLU A 92 13.84 0.85 -3.40
N GLN A 93 14.90 0.50 -4.14
CA GLN A 93 15.92 -0.40 -3.63
C GLN A 93 16.68 0.20 -2.43
N LYS A 94 16.76 -0.58 -1.35
CA LYS A 94 17.49 -0.21 -0.13
C LYS A 94 18.63 -1.18 0.16
N ARG A 95 19.51 -0.77 1.08
CA ARG A 95 20.53 -1.66 1.63
C ARG A 95 19.87 -2.77 2.44
N ASP A 96 20.40 -3.98 2.36
CA ASP A 96 19.88 -5.16 3.05
C ASP A 96 19.63 -4.95 4.55
N SER A 97 20.46 -4.16 5.23
CA SER A 97 20.32 -3.87 6.66
C SER A 97 18.98 -3.20 7.04
N ARG A 98 18.30 -2.56 6.08
CA ARG A 98 16.97 -1.95 6.32
C ARG A 98 15.87 -2.99 6.48
N CYS A 99 16.01 -4.17 5.86
CA CYS A 99 15.04 -5.26 5.99
C CYS A 99 15.40 -6.23 7.12
N THR A 100 16.68 -6.36 7.49
CA THR A 100 17.11 -7.19 8.64
C THR A 100 16.77 -6.57 10.00
N ALA A 101 16.61 -5.24 10.07
CA ALA A 101 16.25 -4.56 11.31
C ALA A 101 14.81 -4.87 11.79
N LEU A 102 13.97 -5.45 10.93
CA LEU A 102 12.55 -5.72 11.20
C LEU A 102 12.23 -7.19 11.51
N THR A 103 13.23 -8.07 11.55
CA THR A 103 13.08 -9.50 11.85
C THR A 103 13.52 -9.89 13.27
N LYS A 104 13.71 -8.90 14.17
CA LYS A 104 14.00 -9.13 15.59
C LYS A 104 12.78 -8.88 16.46
#